data_AF-A0A2H9NTV5-F1
#
_entry.id   AF-A0A2H9NTV5-F1
#
_cell.length_a   1.000
_cell.length_b   1.000
_cell.length_c   1.000
_cell.angle_alpha   90.00
_cell.angle_beta   90.00
_cell.angle_gamma   90.00
#
_symmetry.space_group_name_H-M   'P 1'
#
loop_
_entity.id
_entity.type
_entity.pdbx_description
1 polymer ?
#
loop_
_entity_poly.entity_id
_entity_poly.type
_entity_poly.pdbx_seq_one_letter_code
_entity_poly.pdbx_strand_id
1 'polypeptide(L)'
;IGGHINPIDVNSENILLEGMKREFEEEVVYPYDYKTKIIGFINDDKDPVGRVHFGVVFLAEGSNDRIEIKEKDKLSGKMMTLLEAKKFRGKMEGWSQIVFDWLRMSF
;
A
#
# COMPACT_ATOMS: atom_id res chain seq x y z
N ILE A 1 2.75 -2.17 -1.53
CA ILE A 1 1.56 -2.99 -1.76
C ILE A 1 0.57 -2.15 -2.54
N GLY A 2 0.18 -2.60 -3.70
CA GLY A 2 -0.80 -1.95 -4.54
C GLY A 2 -1.24 -2.92 -5.63
N GLY A 3 -2.54 -2.94 -5.92
CA GLY A 3 -3.14 -3.84 -6.89
C GLY A 3 -4.53 -3.38 -7.29
N HIS A 4 -5.16 -4.15 -8.16
CA HIS A 4 -6.47 -3.81 -8.74
C HIS A 4 -7.61 -4.39 -7.92
N ILE A 5 -8.80 -3.80 -8.09
CA ILE A 5 -10.05 -4.45 -7.70
C ILE A 5 -10.34 -5.51 -8.77
N ASN A 6 -10.54 -6.74 -8.34
CA ASN A 6 -10.80 -7.89 -9.20
C ASN A 6 -12.29 -8.27 -9.19
N PRO A 7 -12.79 -9.03 -10.19
CA PRO A 7 -14.19 -9.47 -10.21
C PRO A 7 -14.65 -10.21 -8.96
N ILE A 8 -13.73 -10.91 -8.27
CA ILE A 8 -14.02 -11.61 -7.00
C ILE A 8 -14.40 -10.64 -5.86
N ASP A 9 -13.94 -9.39 -5.92
CA ASP A 9 -14.17 -8.39 -4.87
C ASP A 9 -15.57 -7.74 -4.98
N VAL A 10 -16.24 -7.88 -6.14
CA VAL A 10 -17.46 -7.15 -6.50
C VAL A 10 -18.68 -7.57 -5.68
N ASN A 11 -18.72 -8.80 -5.17
CA ASN A 11 -19.84 -9.30 -4.37
C ASN A 11 -19.79 -8.85 -2.90
N SER A 12 -18.78 -8.06 -2.52
CA SER A 12 -18.64 -7.54 -1.17
C SER A 12 -19.46 -6.28 -0.93
N GLU A 13 -19.81 -6.03 0.33
CA GLU A 13 -20.45 -4.77 0.73
C GLU A 13 -19.55 -3.54 0.50
N ASN A 14 -18.23 -3.75 0.56
CA ASN A 14 -17.24 -2.70 0.33
C ASN A 14 -16.09 -3.22 -0.54
N ILE A 15 -16.24 -3.03 -1.85
CA ILE A 15 -15.29 -3.47 -2.87
C ILE A 15 -13.87 -2.93 -2.67
N LEU A 16 -13.73 -1.71 -2.13
CA LEU A 16 -12.42 -1.09 -1.91
C LEU A 16 -11.70 -1.78 -0.75
N LEU A 17 -12.44 -2.04 0.32
CA LEU A 17 -11.90 -2.68 1.51
C LEU A 17 -11.52 -4.14 1.24
N GLU A 18 -12.39 -4.89 0.57
CA GLU A 18 -12.10 -6.30 0.26
C GLU A 18 -10.98 -6.45 -0.76
N GLY A 19 -10.95 -5.62 -1.82
CA GLY A 19 -9.82 -5.60 -2.75
C GLY A 19 -8.50 -5.28 -2.04
N MET A 20 -8.48 -4.25 -1.18
CA MET A 20 -7.28 -3.89 -0.40
C MET A 20 -6.83 -5.04 0.53
N LYS A 21 -7.75 -5.69 1.25
CA LYS A 21 -7.42 -6.83 2.13
C LYS A 21 -6.84 -7.99 1.33
N ARG A 22 -7.48 -8.36 0.21
CA ARG A 22 -7.01 -9.45 -0.65
C ARG A 22 -5.60 -9.18 -1.16
N GLU A 23 -5.34 -8.00 -1.71
CA GLU A 23 -4.01 -7.61 -2.20
C GLU A 23 -2.96 -7.64 -1.08
N PHE A 24 -3.32 -7.18 0.12
CA PHE A 24 -2.44 -7.28 1.30
C PHE A 24 -2.12 -8.75 1.62
N GLU A 25 -3.12 -9.63 1.67
CA GLU A 25 -2.95 -11.06 1.98
C GLU A 25 -2.28 -11.89 0.87
N GLU A 26 -2.24 -11.38 -0.37
CA GLU A 26 -1.48 -11.94 -1.48
C GLU A 26 0.02 -11.67 -1.33
N GLU A 27 0.40 -10.44 -0.97
CA GLU A 27 1.80 -10.01 -0.90
C GLU A 27 2.46 -10.23 0.47
N VAL A 28 1.70 -10.21 1.57
CA VAL A 28 2.25 -10.25 2.93
C VAL A 28 1.57 -11.27 3.85
N VAL A 29 2.35 -11.75 4.81
CA VAL A 29 1.89 -12.55 5.94
C VAL A 29 1.93 -11.67 7.19
N TYR A 30 0.76 -11.42 7.76
CA TYR A 30 0.59 -10.63 8.98
C TYR A 30 -0.48 -11.28 9.88
N PRO A 31 -0.11 -12.18 10.80
CA PRO A 31 -1.06 -12.98 11.58
C PRO A 31 -1.59 -12.26 12.84
N TYR A 32 -1.58 -10.93 12.83
CA TYR A 32 -1.96 -10.08 13.95
C TYR A 32 -3.10 -9.14 13.55
N ASP A 33 -3.74 -8.52 14.54
CA ASP A 33 -4.79 -7.55 14.26
C ASP A 33 -4.22 -6.29 13.59
N TYR A 34 -4.95 -5.77 12.61
CA TYR A 34 -4.69 -4.48 11.99
C TYR A 34 -6.00 -3.75 11.71
N LYS A 35 -5.92 -2.43 11.63
CA LYS A 35 -7.00 -1.55 11.19
C LYS A 35 -6.60 -0.88 9.90
N THR A 36 -7.57 -0.57 9.05
CA THR A 36 -7.34 0.20 7.84
C THR A 36 -8.20 1.44 7.79
N LYS A 37 -7.65 2.51 7.23
CA LYS A 37 -8.38 3.75 6.94
C LYS A 37 -7.92 4.34 5.62
N ILE A 38 -8.84 4.92 4.87
CA ILE A 38 -8.47 5.71 3.68
C ILE A 38 -7.86 7.02 4.17
N ILE A 39 -6.66 7.33 3.69
CA ILE A 39 -5.92 8.55 4.02
C ILE A 39 -5.87 9.55 2.86
N GLY A 40 -6.30 9.14 1.66
CA GLY A 40 -6.40 10.04 0.51
C GLY A 40 -6.56 9.30 -0.80
N PHE A 41 -6.43 10.07 -1.88
CA PHE A 41 -6.51 9.60 -3.26
C PHE A 41 -5.29 10.07 -4.04
N ILE A 42 -4.87 9.30 -5.04
CA ILE A 42 -3.81 9.66 -5.98
C ILE A 42 -4.40 9.70 -7.37
N ASN A 43 -4.26 10.85 -8.03
CA ASN A 43 -4.51 11.03 -9.45
C ASN A 43 -3.28 11.71 -10.04
N ASP A 44 -2.36 10.93 -10.64
CA ASP A 44 -1.06 11.40 -11.11
C ASP A 44 -0.86 11.04 -12.60
N ASP A 45 -1.03 12.03 -13.48
CA ASP A 45 -1.04 11.83 -14.93
C ASP A 45 0.35 11.94 -15.60
N LYS A 46 1.42 11.95 -14.80
CA LYS A 46 2.79 12.19 -15.27
C LYS A 46 3.33 11.10 -16.20
N ASP A 47 2.84 9.88 -16.09
CA ASP A 47 3.29 8.73 -16.89
C ASP A 47 2.10 7.95 -17.48
N PRO A 48 2.34 7.09 -18.50
CA PRO A 48 1.27 6.33 -19.16
C PRO A 48 0.46 5.42 -18.24
N VAL A 49 1.07 4.86 -17.19
CA VAL A 49 0.38 4.01 -16.21
C VAL A 49 -0.49 4.88 -15.32
N GLY A 50 0.07 5.98 -14.79
CA GLY A 50 -0.67 6.94 -13.96
C GLY A 50 -1.94 7.48 -14.62
N ARG A 51 -1.89 7.81 -15.93
CA ARG A 51 -3.05 8.31 -16.71
C ARG A 51 -4.25 7.39 -16.78
N VAL A 52 -4.09 6.11 -16.45
CA VAL A 52 -5.17 5.12 -16.47
C VAL A 52 -5.44 4.52 -15.09
N HIS A 53 -4.81 5.04 -14.04
CA HIS A 53 -4.98 4.56 -12.67
C HIS A 53 -5.41 5.68 -11.72
N PHE A 54 -6.48 5.40 -10.97
CA PHE A 54 -6.89 6.22 -9.83
C PHE A 54 -6.61 5.44 -8.54
N GLY A 55 -5.74 5.99 -7.69
CA GLY A 55 -5.32 5.33 -6.45
C GLY A 55 -6.20 5.71 -5.27
N VAL A 56 -6.68 4.72 -4.53
CA VAL A 56 -7.24 4.90 -3.17
C VAL A 56 -6.19 4.48 -2.16
N VAL A 57 -5.73 5.40 -1.33
CA VAL A 57 -4.60 5.14 -0.41
C VAL A 57 -5.15 4.74 0.95
N PHE A 58 -4.84 3.52 1.36
CA PHE A 58 -5.12 3.02 2.70
C PHE A 58 -3.88 3.11 3.59
N LEU A 59 -4.07 3.50 4.85
CA LEU A 59 -3.11 3.25 5.91
C LEU A 59 -3.55 2.00 6.68
N ALA A 60 -2.70 0.98 6.70
CA ALA A 60 -2.85 -0.19 7.54
C ALA A 60 -2.01 -0.02 8.83
N GLU A 61 -2.68 -0.02 9.97
CA GLU A 61 -2.06 0.12 11.30
C GLU A 61 -2.14 -1.22 12.02
N GLY A 62 -1.01 -1.92 12.07
CA GLY A 62 -0.87 -3.21 12.73
C GLY A 62 -0.61 -3.07 14.24
N SER A 63 -1.11 -4.04 15.01
CA SER A 63 -0.80 -4.23 16.44
C SER A 63 0.63 -4.74 16.72
N ASN A 64 1.39 -5.16 15.70
CA ASN A 64 2.73 -5.73 15.82
C ASN A 64 3.62 -5.33 14.62
N ASP A 65 4.94 -5.40 14.79
CA ASP A 65 5.93 -5.11 13.75
C ASP A 65 6.43 -6.34 12.98
N ARG A 66 6.00 -7.54 13.37
CA ARG A 66 6.32 -8.80 12.68
C ARG A 66 5.40 -9.00 11.47
N ILE A 67 5.92 -8.60 10.31
CA ILE A 67 5.32 -8.79 9.00
C ILE A 67 6.35 -9.44 8.08
N GLU A 68 5.90 -10.39 7.27
CA GLU A 68 6.76 -11.07 6.29
C GLU A 68 6.21 -10.91 4.89
N ILE A 69 7.11 -10.86 3.90
CA ILE A 69 6.71 -10.98 2.49
C ILE A 69 6.31 -12.42 2.21
N LYS A 70 5.14 -12.61 1.62
CA LYS A 70 4.62 -13.90 1.16
C LYS A 70 5.22 -14.28 -0.19
N GLU A 71 5.21 -13.35 -1.16
CA GLU A 71 5.73 -13.58 -2.51
C GLU A 71 7.23 -13.29 -2.62
N LYS A 72 8.05 -14.15 -1.99
CA LYS A 72 9.50 -13.95 -1.85
C LYS A 72 10.27 -14.01 -3.18
N ASP A 73 9.68 -14.55 -4.24
CA ASP A 73 10.30 -14.62 -5.57
C ASP A 73 10.23 -13.29 -6.33
N LYS A 74 9.28 -12.42 -5.99
CA LYS A 74 9.08 -11.12 -6.65
C LYS A 74 9.45 -9.95 -5.74
N LEU A 75 9.26 -10.10 -4.44
CA LEU A 75 9.33 -9.01 -3.48
C LEU A 75 10.34 -9.28 -2.38
N SER A 76 10.95 -8.19 -1.92
CA SER A 76 11.70 -8.14 -0.67
C SER A 76 11.15 -7.01 0.18
N GLY A 77 11.14 -7.18 1.50
CA GLY A 77 10.51 -6.23 2.41
C GLY A 77 11.23 -6.18 3.74
N LYS A 78 11.17 -5.03 4.38
CA LYS A 78 11.70 -4.80 5.72
C LYS A 78 10.88 -3.72 6.40
N MET A 79 10.50 -3.95 7.65
CA MET A 79 9.91 -2.90 8.49
C MET A 79 10.93 -1.83 8.81
N MET A 80 10.51 -0.58 8.65
CA MET A 80 11.33 0.60 8.83
C MET A 80 10.50 1.73 9.44
N THR A 81 11.15 2.54 10.26
CA THR A 81 10.63 3.86 10.65
C THR A 81 10.60 4.80 9.44
N LEU A 82 9.77 5.86 9.49
CA LEU A 82 9.76 6.91 8.46
C LEU A 82 11.13 7.57 8.29
N LEU A 83 11.93 7.66 9.36
CA LEU A 83 13.28 8.21 9.31
C LEU A 83 14.25 7.30 8.54
N GLU A 84 14.17 5.99 8.74
CA GLU A 84 14.97 5.02 7.98
C GLU A 84 14.55 4.98 6.51
N ALA A 85 13.25 4.95 6.24
CA ALA A 85 12.69 4.94 4.89
C ALA A 85 13.08 6.19 4.07
N LYS A 86 13.31 7.34 4.73
CA LYS A 86 13.80 8.57 4.08
C LYS A 86 15.07 8.34 3.25
N LYS A 87 15.96 7.44 3.68
CA LYS A 87 17.19 7.12 2.96
C LYS A 87 16.93 6.46 1.60
N PHE A 88 15.76 5.87 1.41
CA PHE A 88 15.34 5.20 0.18
C PHE A 88 14.46 6.07 -0.70
N ARG A 89 14.12 7.29 -0.29
CA ARG A 89 13.24 8.18 -1.05
C ARG A 89 13.73 8.48 -2.47
N GLY A 90 15.05 8.49 -2.70
CA GLY A 90 15.62 8.63 -4.05
C GLY A 90 15.52 7.38 -4.93
N LYS A 91 15.19 6.21 -4.34
CA LYS A 91 14.95 4.93 -5.04
C LYS A 91 13.46 4.59 -5.18
N MET A 92 12.59 5.39 -4.58
CA MET A 92 11.14 5.30 -4.76
C MET A 92 10.74 5.94 -6.10
N GLU A 93 9.60 5.56 -6.64
CA GLU A 93 9.08 6.08 -7.92
C GLU A 93 7.57 6.35 -7.84
N GLY A 94 7.10 7.31 -8.66
CA GLY A 94 5.68 7.65 -8.82
C GLY A 94 4.92 7.77 -7.50
N TRP A 95 3.93 6.90 -7.31
CA TRP A 95 3.03 6.92 -6.15
C TRP A 95 3.74 6.68 -4.82
N SER A 96 4.80 5.86 -4.79
CA SER A 96 5.54 5.60 -3.55
C SER A 96 6.23 6.86 -3.00
N GLN A 97 6.69 7.74 -3.90
CA GLN A 97 7.24 9.05 -3.52
C GLN A 97 6.14 9.97 -2.96
N ILE A 98 4.99 10.03 -3.64
CA ILE A 98 3.85 10.88 -3.25
C ILE A 98 3.37 10.51 -1.84
N VAL A 99 3.15 9.21 -1.60
CA VAL A 99 2.67 8.72 -0.29
C VAL A 99 3.72 8.95 0.79
N PHE A 100 5.00 8.69 0.50
CA PHE A 100 6.07 8.90 1.48
C PHE A 100 6.20 10.37 1.89
N ASP A 101 6.16 11.29 0.93
CA ASP A 101 6.28 12.72 1.20
C ASP A 101 5.09 13.24 2.02
N TRP A 102 3.87 12.77 1.70
CA TRP A 102 2.68 13.07 2.49
C TRP A 102 2.79 12.55 3.93
N LEU A 103 3.18 11.28 4.12
CA LEU A 103 3.35 10.69 5.45
C LEU A 103 4.35 11.49 6.30
N ARG A 104 5.43 12.01 5.69
CA ARG A 104 6.43 12.84 6.36
C ARG A 104 5.96 14.23 6.78
N MET A 105 4.87 14.72 6.22
CA MET A 105 4.26 16.01 6.59
C MET A 105 3.13 15.82 7.62
N SER A 106 2.54 14.63 7.67
CA SER A 106 1.40 14.31 8.53
C SER A 106 1.78 13.67 9.87
N PHE A 107 3.03 13.24 10.04
CA PHE A 107 3.60 12.63 11.26
C PHE A 107 5.01 13.19 11.53
#